data_AF-A0A8T3QTB9-F1
#
_entry.id   AF-A0A8T3QTB9-F1
#
_cell.length_a   1.000
_cell.length_b   1.000
_cell.length_c   1.000
_cell.angle_alpha   90.00
_cell.angle_beta   90.00
_cell.angle_gamma   90.00
#
_symmetry.space_group_name_H-M   'P 1'
#
loop_
_entity.id
_entity.type
_entity.pdbx_description
1 polymer ?
#
loop_
_entity_poly.entity_id
_entity_poly.type
_entity_poly.pdbx_seq_one_letter_code
_entity_poly.pdbx_strand_id
1 'polypeptide(L)'
;DPEVSAQVLKQHVADGIDAAYAAKLPKALIAYIPQHHGTATMSYFHARAKERAAAPFGGLSTAAGAQAAAAVDERKFRHAGPKPQTREAALIMLADGVEASVRSLVSRDEPAIRAMVSRIIDERIGDGQFDECDLTLRDLERIRTAFVQQLLGMYHTRIAYPQNSVVELESRRAAAGAGAAGPGSDAPAAAPGRDASA
;
A
#
# COMPACT_ATOMS: atom_id res chain seq x y z
N ASP A 1 -29.16 -7.89 1.59
CA ASP A 1 -29.56 -7.85 0.18
C ASP A 1 -28.57 -6.97 -0.57
N PRO A 2 -27.92 -7.40 -1.67
CA PRO A 2 -26.85 -6.65 -2.30
C PRO A 2 -27.21 -5.22 -2.69
N GLU A 3 -28.45 -4.97 -3.14
CA GLU A 3 -28.90 -3.61 -3.49
C GLU A 3 -28.95 -2.72 -2.25
N VAL A 4 -29.53 -3.21 -1.14
CA VAL A 4 -29.56 -2.48 0.13
C VAL A 4 -28.15 -2.22 0.66
N SER A 5 -27.27 -3.23 0.65
CA SER A 5 -25.89 -3.07 1.11
C SER A 5 -25.10 -2.09 0.25
N ALA A 6 -25.29 -2.12 -1.07
CA ALA A 6 -24.72 -1.15 -2.00
C ALA A 6 -25.23 0.28 -1.70
N GLN A 7 -26.52 0.45 -1.40
CA GLN A 7 -27.09 1.76 -1.07
C GLN A 7 -26.53 2.31 0.25
N VAL A 8 -26.43 1.47 1.28
CA VAL A 8 -25.81 1.86 2.55
C VAL A 8 -24.34 2.21 2.33
N LEU A 9 -23.62 1.45 1.51
CA LEU A 9 -22.23 1.78 1.20
C LEU A 9 -22.12 3.14 0.52
N LYS A 10 -22.97 3.49 -0.45
CA LYS A 10 -22.93 4.81 -1.12
C LYS A 10 -23.06 5.99 -0.15
N GLN A 11 -23.75 5.81 0.97
CA GLN A 11 -24.00 6.86 1.95
C GLN A 11 -22.71 7.44 2.57
N HIS A 12 -21.61 6.67 2.63
CA HIS A 12 -20.34 7.14 3.20
C HIS A 12 -19.80 8.41 2.52
N VAL A 13 -20.14 8.62 1.24
CA VAL A 13 -19.71 9.81 0.50
C VAL A 13 -20.38 11.06 1.06
N ALA A 14 -21.71 11.02 1.24
CA ALA A 14 -22.46 12.14 1.78
C ALA A 14 -22.06 12.41 3.23
N ASP A 15 -21.95 11.35 4.05
CA ASP A 15 -21.51 11.47 5.44
C ASP A 15 -20.08 12.03 5.52
N GLY A 16 -19.20 11.64 4.60
CA GLY A 16 -17.84 12.16 4.49
C GLY A 16 -17.78 13.64 4.13
N ILE A 17 -18.67 14.10 3.23
CA ILE A 17 -18.81 15.53 2.89
C ILE A 17 -19.26 16.32 4.13
N ASP A 18 -20.29 15.85 4.84
CA ASP A 18 -20.82 16.51 6.04
C ASP A 18 -19.76 16.60 7.14
N ALA A 19 -19.03 15.51 7.39
CA ALA A 19 -17.92 15.47 8.34
C ALA A 19 -16.79 16.45 7.95
N ALA A 20 -16.45 16.52 6.67
CA ALA A 20 -15.40 17.41 6.18
C ALA A 20 -15.79 18.90 6.31
N TYR A 21 -17.07 19.23 6.08
CA TYR A 21 -17.60 20.57 6.34
C TYR A 21 -17.60 20.92 7.83
N ALA A 22 -18.04 19.99 8.69
CA ALA A 22 -18.00 20.18 10.14
C ALA A 22 -16.57 20.41 10.65
N ALA A 23 -15.60 19.72 10.06
CA ALA A 23 -14.17 19.88 10.33
C ALA A 23 -13.53 21.12 9.66
N LYS A 24 -14.31 21.92 8.89
CA LYS A 24 -13.85 23.12 8.20
C LYS A 24 -12.67 22.87 7.24
N LEU A 25 -12.66 21.72 6.58
CA LEU A 25 -11.64 21.43 5.58
C LEU A 25 -11.74 22.39 4.37
N PRO A 26 -10.62 22.69 3.69
CA PRO A 26 -10.64 23.46 2.46
C PRO A 26 -11.58 22.84 1.43
N LYS A 27 -12.36 23.69 0.73
CA LYS A 27 -13.32 23.26 -0.30
C LYS A 27 -12.69 22.37 -1.38
N ALA A 28 -11.43 22.62 -1.72
CA ALA A 28 -10.69 21.80 -2.68
C ALA A 28 -10.56 20.33 -2.23
N LEU A 29 -10.34 20.08 -0.93
CA LEU A 29 -10.28 18.71 -0.40
C LEU A 29 -11.67 18.07 -0.32
N ILE A 30 -12.67 18.84 0.09
CA ILE A 30 -14.07 18.37 0.12
C ILE A 30 -14.52 17.94 -1.28
N ALA A 31 -14.10 18.68 -2.32
CA ALA A 31 -14.44 18.37 -3.71
C ALA A 31 -13.94 16.99 -4.18
N TYR A 32 -12.89 16.43 -3.57
CA TYR A 32 -12.38 15.10 -3.92
C TYR A 32 -13.21 13.96 -3.32
N ILE A 33 -13.95 14.21 -2.24
CA ILE A 33 -14.76 13.19 -1.55
C ILE A 33 -15.80 12.55 -2.47
N PRO A 34 -16.60 13.27 -3.27
CA PRO A 34 -17.52 12.60 -4.20
C PRO A 34 -16.83 11.95 -5.41
N GLN A 35 -15.57 12.32 -5.70
CA GLN A 35 -14.85 11.87 -6.90
C GLN A 35 -14.00 10.62 -6.69
N HIS A 36 -13.62 10.28 -5.45
CA HIS A 36 -12.63 9.23 -5.20
C HIS A 36 -13.04 7.82 -5.68
N HIS A 37 -14.34 7.54 -5.79
CA HIS A 37 -14.83 6.32 -6.43
C HIS A 37 -15.36 6.54 -7.85
N GLY A 38 -15.49 7.79 -8.28
CA GLY A 38 -16.08 8.16 -9.55
C GLY A 38 -17.46 7.53 -9.73
N THR A 39 -17.68 6.92 -10.88
CA THR A 39 -18.89 6.15 -11.20
C THR A 39 -18.62 4.65 -11.25
N ALA A 40 -17.56 4.20 -10.58
CA ALA A 40 -17.12 2.80 -10.61
C ALA A 40 -18.21 1.87 -10.07
N THR A 41 -18.25 0.65 -10.59
CA THR A 41 -19.15 -0.39 -10.10
C THR A 41 -18.63 -0.97 -8.78
N MET A 42 -19.51 -1.11 -7.79
CA MET A 42 -19.25 -1.87 -6.56
C MET A 42 -19.29 -3.37 -6.87
N SER A 43 -18.21 -3.87 -7.49
CA SER A 43 -18.14 -5.20 -8.12
C SER A 43 -18.57 -6.35 -7.22
N TYR A 44 -18.27 -6.30 -5.92
CA TYR A 44 -18.69 -7.33 -4.97
C TYR A 44 -20.22 -7.46 -4.88
N PHE A 45 -20.93 -6.34 -4.67
CA PHE A 45 -22.39 -6.36 -4.56
C PHE A 45 -23.06 -6.67 -5.90
N HIS A 46 -22.49 -6.16 -7.00
CA HIS A 46 -22.96 -6.50 -8.35
C HIS A 46 -22.84 -8.00 -8.63
N ALA A 47 -21.67 -8.60 -8.37
CA ALA A 47 -21.46 -10.03 -8.53
C ALA A 47 -22.43 -10.85 -7.66
N ARG A 48 -22.62 -10.44 -6.40
CA ARG A 48 -23.56 -11.11 -5.50
C ARG A 48 -25.01 -11.02 -5.96
N ALA A 49 -25.40 -9.90 -6.58
CA ALA A 49 -26.72 -9.75 -7.19
C ALA A 49 -26.90 -10.68 -8.39
N LYS A 50 -25.87 -10.79 -9.25
CA LYS A 50 -25.85 -11.73 -10.39
C LYS A 50 -25.96 -13.18 -9.95
N GLU A 51 -25.22 -13.58 -8.92
CA GLU A 51 -25.32 -14.92 -8.33
C GLU A 51 -26.74 -15.22 -7.81
N ARG A 52 -27.34 -14.26 -7.09
CA ARG A 52 -28.71 -14.40 -6.59
C ARG A 52 -29.75 -14.49 -7.70
N ALA A 53 -29.59 -13.72 -8.77
CA ALA A 53 -30.47 -13.76 -9.93
C ALA A 53 -30.36 -15.10 -10.68
N ALA A 54 -29.15 -15.68 -10.74
CA ALA A 54 -28.90 -16.96 -11.41
C ALA A 54 -29.30 -18.18 -10.56
N ALA A 55 -29.34 -18.07 -9.23
CA ALA A 55 -29.58 -19.19 -8.32
C ALA A 55 -30.87 -20.00 -8.62
N PRO A 56 -32.05 -19.38 -8.91
CA PRO A 56 -33.26 -20.11 -9.28
C PRO A 56 -33.13 -20.95 -10.56
N PHE A 57 -32.14 -20.66 -11.40
CA PHE A 57 -31.90 -21.31 -12.69
C PHE A 57 -30.72 -22.28 -12.68
N GLY A 58 -30.26 -22.70 -11.49
CA GLY A 58 -29.11 -23.61 -11.34
C GLY A 58 -27.74 -22.92 -11.37
N GLY A 59 -27.71 -21.58 -11.25
CA GLY A 59 -26.47 -20.81 -11.15
C GLY A 59 -25.92 -20.31 -12.48
N LEU A 60 -24.76 -19.65 -12.44
CA LEU A 60 -24.18 -18.93 -13.57
C LEU A 60 -23.72 -19.84 -14.73
N SER A 61 -23.58 -21.14 -14.50
CA SER A 61 -23.14 -22.11 -15.50
C SER A 61 -24.26 -22.52 -16.46
N THR A 62 -25.53 -22.22 -16.17
CA THR A 62 -26.65 -22.52 -17.07
C THR A 62 -26.96 -21.34 -17.97
N ALA A 63 -27.48 -21.59 -19.17
CA ALA A 63 -27.87 -20.52 -20.09
C ALA A 63 -28.95 -19.60 -19.48
N ALA A 64 -29.94 -20.18 -18.78
CA ALA A 64 -30.99 -19.42 -18.11
C ALA A 64 -30.45 -18.60 -16.92
N GLY A 65 -29.51 -19.14 -16.14
CA GLY A 65 -28.87 -18.42 -15.05
C GLY A 65 -27.96 -17.30 -15.53
N ALA A 66 -27.20 -17.51 -16.61
CA ALA A 66 -26.40 -16.47 -17.25
C ALA A 66 -27.29 -15.33 -17.80
N GLN A 67 -28.43 -15.67 -18.40
CA GLN A 67 -29.40 -14.68 -18.87
C GLN A 67 -30.01 -13.88 -17.71
N ALA A 68 -30.41 -14.54 -16.62
CA ALA A 68 -30.93 -13.88 -15.42
C ALA A 68 -29.88 -12.97 -14.77
N ALA A 69 -28.62 -13.41 -14.70
CA ALA A 69 -27.51 -12.59 -14.23
C ALA A 69 -27.23 -11.38 -15.15
N ALA A 70 -27.37 -11.52 -16.47
CA ALA A 70 -27.21 -10.42 -17.41
C ALA A 70 -28.35 -9.39 -17.33
N ALA A 71 -29.52 -9.79 -16.82
CA ALA A 71 -30.65 -8.89 -16.59
C ALA A 71 -30.51 -8.04 -15.31
N VAL A 72 -29.48 -8.28 -14.48
CA VAL A 72 -29.19 -7.44 -13.31
C VAL A 72 -28.73 -6.06 -13.78
N ASP A 73 -29.42 -5.03 -13.34
CA ASP A 73 -29.10 -3.64 -13.67
C ASP A 73 -27.84 -3.16 -12.94
N GLU A 74 -26.72 -3.08 -13.64
CA GLU A 74 -25.44 -2.60 -13.11
C GLU A 74 -25.54 -1.19 -12.51
N ARG A 75 -26.42 -0.31 -13.02
CA ARG A 75 -26.54 1.08 -12.56
C ARG A 75 -26.88 1.18 -11.07
N LYS A 76 -27.59 0.18 -10.53
CA LYS A 76 -27.88 0.12 -9.09
C LYS A 76 -26.63 -0.04 -8.24
N PHE A 77 -25.57 -0.59 -8.81
CA PHE A 77 -24.31 -0.89 -8.14
C PHE A 77 -23.19 0.10 -8.47
N ARG A 78 -23.45 1.15 -9.25
CA ARG A 78 -22.48 2.21 -9.52
C ARG A 78 -22.51 3.31 -8.46
N HIS A 79 -21.35 3.85 -8.14
CA HIS A 79 -21.24 5.10 -7.39
C HIS A 79 -21.89 6.26 -8.16
N ALA A 80 -22.39 7.26 -7.44
CA ALA A 80 -23.09 8.40 -8.04
C ALA A 80 -22.16 9.35 -8.79
N GLY A 81 -20.86 9.32 -8.50
CA GLY A 81 -19.88 10.24 -9.07
C GLY A 81 -19.90 11.63 -8.44
N PRO A 82 -19.35 12.64 -9.15
CA PRO A 82 -18.91 12.58 -10.55
C PRO A 82 -17.60 11.77 -10.75
N LYS A 83 -17.23 11.48 -12.00
CA LYS A 83 -15.88 10.97 -12.31
C LYS A 83 -14.82 12.00 -11.84
N PRO A 84 -13.56 11.58 -11.63
CA PRO A 84 -12.45 12.50 -11.44
C PRO A 84 -12.48 13.66 -12.43
N GLN A 85 -12.48 14.89 -11.91
CA GLN A 85 -12.46 16.14 -12.68
C GLN A 85 -11.04 16.71 -12.80
N THR A 86 -10.10 16.21 -12.00
CA THR A 86 -8.70 16.63 -12.01
C THR A 86 -7.76 15.44 -11.91
N ARG A 87 -6.49 15.66 -12.24
CA ARG A 87 -5.43 14.66 -12.10
C ARG A 87 -5.29 14.18 -10.66
N GLU A 88 -5.41 15.10 -9.69
CA GLU A 88 -5.32 14.81 -8.27
C GLU A 88 -6.48 13.92 -7.80
N ALA A 89 -7.71 14.19 -8.26
CA ALA A 89 -8.86 13.34 -7.96
C ALA A 89 -8.67 11.91 -8.48
N ALA A 90 -8.11 11.76 -9.70
CA ALA A 90 -7.80 10.47 -10.28
C ALA A 90 -6.68 9.74 -9.53
N LEU A 91 -5.67 10.46 -9.04
CA LEU A 91 -4.63 9.90 -8.17
C LEU A 91 -5.22 9.39 -6.85
N ILE A 92 -6.13 10.13 -6.23
CA ILE A 92 -6.82 9.70 -5.00
C ILE A 92 -7.61 8.42 -5.26
N MET A 93 -8.38 8.38 -6.36
CA MET A 93 -9.13 7.17 -6.76
C MET A 93 -8.23 5.95 -6.92
N LEU A 94 -7.11 6.11 -7.62
CA LEU A 94 -6.19 4.99 -7.84
C LEU A 94 -5.50 4.57 -6.55
N ALA A 95 -5.08 5.52 -5.71
CA ALA A 95 -4.45 5.24 -4.43
C ALA A 95 -5.37 4.45 -3.50
N ASP A 96 -6.65 4.83 -3.40
CA ASP A 96 -7.66 4.10 -2.65
C ASP A 96 -7.82 2.65 -3.16
N GLY A 97 -8.00 2.48 -4.47
CA GLY A 97 -8.16 1.15 -5.06
C GLY A 97 -6.94 0.25 -4.84
N VAL A 98 -5.73 0.80 -4.98
CA VAL A 98 -4.46 0.11 -4.80
C VAL A 98 -4.24 -0.29 -3.33
N GLU A 99 -4.50 0.62 -2.38
CA GLU A 99 -4.39 0.36 -0.94
C GLU A 99 -5.42 -0.69 -0.48
N ALA A 100 -6.66 -0.58 -0.94
CA ALA A 100 -7.70 -1.56 -0.63
C ALA A 100 -7.32 -2.97 -1.13
N SER A 101 -6.70 -3.05 -2.31
CA SER A 101 -6.33 -4.33 -2.94
C SER A 101 -5.10 -4.98 -2.32
N VAL A 102 -4.09 -4.20 -1.91
CA VAL A 102 -2.82 -4.77 -1.42
C VAL A 102 -2.98 -5.56 -0.11
N ARG A 103 -3.96 -5.19 0.73
CA ARG A 103 -4.27 -5.92 1.97
C ARG A 103 -4.70 -7.37 1.72
N SER A 104 -5.29 -7.63 0.55
CA SER A 104 -5.84 -8.94 0.17
C SER A 104 -4.87 -9.84 -0.60
N LEU A 105 -3.68 -9.35 -0.93
CA LEU A 105 -2.68 -10.13 -1.68
C LEU A 105 -2.09 -11.27 -0.84
N VAL A 106 -2.05 -12.47 -1.43
CA VAL A 106 -1.42 -13.66 -0.83
C VAL A 106 0.10 -13.55 -0.81
N SER A 107 0.70 -13.09 -1.91
CA SER A 107 2.12 -12.73 -2.01
C SER A 107 2.26 -11.24 -2.30
N ARG A 108 3.25 -10.60 -1.67
CA ARG A 108 3.56 -9.18 -1.85
C ARG A 108 4.87 -8.95 -2.62
N ASP A 109 5.32 -9.94 -3.38
CA ASP A 109 6.48 -9.79 -4.28
C ASP A 109 6.24 -8.74 -5.38
N GLU A 110 7.32 -8.28 -6.02
CA GLU A 110 7.24 -7.25 -7.06
C GLU A 110 6.34 -7.63 -8.25
N PRO A 111 6.44 -8.84 -8.84
CA PRO A 111 5.54 -9.24 -9.92
C PRO A 111 4.06 -9.18 -9.52
N ALA A 112 3.70 -9.68 -8.34
CA ALA A 112 2.32 -9.66 -7.85
C ALA A 112 1.80 -8.24 -7.63
N ILE A 113 2.60 -7.37 -6.99
CA ILE A 113 2.25 -5.96 -6.80
C ILE A 113 2.07 -5.25 -8.14
N ARG A 114 3.00 -5.44 -9.08
CA ARG A 114 2.95 -4.82 -10.41
C ARG A 114 1.71 -5.26 -11.18
N ALA A 115 1.38 -6.55 -11.15
CA ALA A 115 0.17 -7.08 -11.79
C ALA A 115 -1.10 -6.52 -11.15
N MET A 116 -1.14 -6.41 -9.82
CA MET A 116 -2.28 -5.86 -9.08
C MET A 116 -2.51 -4.38 -9.40
N VAL A 117 -1.47 -3.54 -9.29
CA VAL A 117 -1.55 -2.11 -9.64
C VAL A 117 -1.99 -1.96 -11.10
N SER A 118 -1.46 -2.80 -11.98
CA SER A 118 -1.79 -2.75 -13.39
C SER A 118 -3.25 -3.03 -13.65
N ARG A 119 -3.76 -4.12 -13.08
CA ARG A 119 -5.16 -4.51 -13.20
C ARG A 119 -6.09 -3.38 -12.74
N ILE A 120 -5.79 -2.72 -11.63
CA ILE A 120 -6.65 -1.62 -11.12
C ILE A 120 -6.69 -0.44 -12.08
N ILE A 121 -5.52 -0.01 -12.57
CA ILE A 121 -5.44 1.10 -13.52
C ILE A 121 -6.21 0.74 -14.79
N ASP A 122 -5.99 -0.46 -15.32
CA ASP A 122 -6.61 -0.92 -16.57
C ASP A 122 -8.13 -1.11 -16.41
N GLU A 123 -8.61 -1.55 -15.25
CA GLU A 123 -10.04 -1.59 -14.89
C GLU A 123 -10.66 -0.19 -14.90
N ARG A 124 -9.97 0.82 -14.35
CA ARG A 124 -10.48 2.21 -14.34
C ARG A 124 -10.48 2.83 -15.74
N ILE A 125 -9.49 2.50 -16.57
CA ILE A 125 -9.46 2.90 -17.98
C ILE A 125 -10.63 2.25 -18.74
N GLY A 126 -10.82 0.94 -18.59
CA GLY A 126 -11.89 0.20 -19.27
C GLY A 126 -13.30 0.65 -18.87
N ASP A 127 -13.48 1.15 -17.63
CA ASP A 127 -14.73 1.71 -17.14
C ASP A 127 -14.87 3.23 -17.43
N GLY A 128 -13.94 3.82 -18.18
CA GLY A 128 -13.97 5.24 -18.58
C GLY A 128 -13.84 6.22 -17.42
N GLN A 129 -13.27 5.82 -16.27
CA GLN A 129 -13.24 6.69 -15.07
C GLN A 129 -12.39 7.95 -15.26
N PHE A 130 -11.53 8.01 -16.27
CA PHE A 130 -10.63 9.14 -16.51
C PHE A 130 -11.09 10.05 -17.66
N ASP A 131 -12.28 9.83 -18.23
CA ASP A 131 -12.79 10.59 -19.39
C ASP A 131 -13.02 12.09 -19.11
N GLU A 132 -13.09 12.47 -17.83
CA GLU A 132 -13.42 13.83 -17.37
C GLU A 132 -12.22 14.51 -16.68
N CYS A 133 -11.00 13.96 -16.82
CA CYS A 133 -9.78 14.58 -16.30
C CYS A 133 -8.60 14.48 -17.28
N ASP A 134 -7.65 15.40 -17.15
CA ASP A 134 -6.47 15.48 -18.03
C ASP A 134 -5.35 14.51 -17.62
N LEU A 135 -5.59 13.19 -17.71
CA LEU A 135 -4.54 12.18 -17.56
C LEU A 135 -4.06 11.66 -18.92
N THR A 136 -2.76 11.77 -19.19
CA THR A 136 -2.17 11.14 -20.37
C THR A 136 -1.76 9.69 -20.09
N LEU A 137 -1.60 8.88 -21.14
CA LEU A 137 -1.01 7.54 -21.01
C LEU A 137 0.39 7.56 -20.37
N ARG A 138 1.16 8.64 -20.60
CA ARG A 138 2.46 8.84 -19.96
C ARG A 138 2.32 9.06 -18.44
N ASP A 139 1.30 9.80 -18.02
CA ASP A 139 1.02 10.00 -16.60
C ASP A 139 0.61 8.69 -15.94
N LEU A 140 -0.25 7.89 -16.59
CA LEU A 140 -0.66 6.58 -16.09
C LEU A 140 0.53 5.62 -15.89
N GLU A 141 1.51 5.63 -16.79
CA GLU A 141 2.72 4.80 -16.62
C GLU A 141 3.62 5.29 -15.48
N ARG A 142 3.73 6.61 -15.31
CA ARG A 142 4.43 7.20 -14.16
C ARG A 142 3.74 6.83 -12.85
N ILE A 143 2.42 6.88 -12.81
CA ILE A 143 1.59 6.51 -11.66
C ILE A 143 1.78 5.04 -11.32
N ARG A 144 1.73 4.15 -12.32
CA ARG A 144 1.97 2.70 -12.16
C ARG A 144 3.33 2.45 -11.52
N THR A 145 4.38 3.06 -12.05
CA THR A 145 5.74 2.94 -11.52
C THR A 145 5.85 3.46 -10.08
N ALA A 146 5.28 4.64 -9.81
CA ALA A 146 5.31 5.25 -8.48
C ALA A 146 4.60 4.39 -7.42
N PHE A 147 3.41 3.86 -7.73
CA PHE A 147 2.69 2.98 -6.81
C PHE A 147 3.43 1.68 -6.54
N VAL A 148 4.00 1.04 -7.58
CA VAL A 148 4.80 -0.18 -7.38
C VAL A 148 5.98 0.10 -6.46
N GLN A 149 6.74 1.17 -6.70
CA GLN A 149 7.87 1.55 -5.85
C GLN A 149 7.45 1.85 -4.41
N GLN A 150 6.36 2.60 -4.22
CA GLN A 150 5.86 2.96 -2.90
C GLN A 150 5.41 1.72 -2.11
N LEU A 151 4.67 0.81 -2.74
CA LEU A 151 4.20 -0.42 -2.10
C LEU A 151 5.36 -1.37 -1.77
N LEU A 152 6.34 -1.50 -2.67
CA LEU A 152 7.55 -2.28 -2.38
C LEU A 152 8.33 -1.69 -1.21
N GLY A 153 8.46 -0.36 -1.15
CA GLY A 153 9.06 0.30 0.01
C GLY A 153 8.30 -0.01 1.30
N MET A 154 6.97 0.07 1.31
CA MET A 154 6.17 -0.20 2.50
C MET A 154 6.22 -1.66 2.97
N TYR A 155 6.18 -2.63 2.04
CA TYR A 155 6.09 -4.04 2.38
C TYR A 155 7.43 -4.78 2.39
N HIS A 156 8.51 -4.19 1.85
CA HIS A 156 9.83 -4.81 1.78
C HIS A 156 10.98 -4.00 2.43
N THR A 157 10.74 -2.96 3.24
CA THR A 157 11.82 -2.30 4.03
C THR A 157 11.95 -2.90 5.44
N ARG A 158 13.14 -3.12 6.04
CA ARG A 158 14.56 -2.88 5.71
C ARG A 158 15.34 -4.19 5.92
N ILE A 159 16.37 -4.47 5.11
CA ILE A 159 17.43 -5.41 5.52
C ILE A 159 17.96 -4.91 6.87
N ALA A 160 17.88 -5.75 7.90
CA ALA A 160 18.55 -5.49 9.17
C ALA A 160 20.02 -5.23 8.86
N TYR A 161 20.57 -4.10 9.33
CA TYR A 161 22.02 -3.95 9.32
C TYR A 161 22.59 -5.24 9.92
N PRO A 162 23.57 -5.89 9.27
CA PRO A 162 24.27 -6.98 9.93
C PRO A 162 24.72 -6.39 11.26
N GLN A 163 24.19 -6.93 12.35
CA GLN A 163 24.71 -6.65 13.68
C GLN A 163 26.21 -6.84 13.51
N ASN A 164 26.99 -5.77 13.61
CA ASN A 164 28.43 -5.89 13.65
C ASN A 164 28.67 -7.00 14.66
N SER A 165 29.13 -8.15 14.18
CA SER A 165 29.66 -9.17 15.06
C SER A 165 30.80 -8.45 15.73
N VAL A 166 30.53 -7.91 16.92
CA VAL A 166 31.57 -7.56 17.86
C VAL A 166 32.29 -8.88 18.02
N VAL A 167 33.41 -8.99 17.31
CA VAL A 167 34.34 -10.08 17.45
C VAL A 167 34.61 -10.12 18.95
N GLU A 168 34.15 -11.17 19.60
CA GLU A 168 34.35 -11.40 21.01
C GLU A 168 35.86 -11.54 21.23
N LEU A 169 36.49 -10.38 21.47
CA LEU A 169 37.91 -10.23 21.76
C LEU A 169 38.18 -10.62 23.22
N GLU A 170 37.42 -11.58 23.76
CA GLU A 170 37.61 -12.16 25.10
C GLU A 170 38.45 -13.44 25.08
N SER A 171 38.97 -13.86 23.91
CA SER A 171 39.91 -14.99 23.81
C SER A 171 41.40 -14.60 23.81
N ARG A 172 41.75 -13.31 23.97
CA ARG A 172 43.16 -12.86 24.08
C ARG A 172 43.62 -12.44 25.48
N ARG A 173 42.74 -12.47 26.49
CA ARG A 173 43.12 -12.14 27.89
C ARG A 173 43.32 -13.36 28.78
N ALA A 174 42.96 -14.56 28.33
CA ALA A 174 43.18 -15.82 29.05
C ALA A 174 44.56 -16.49 28.76
N ALA A 175 45.31 -16.00 27.77
CA ALA A 175 46.62 -16.58 27.39
C ALA A 175 47.84 -15.78 27.88
N ALA A 176 47.66 -14.63 28.54
CA ALA A 176 48.74 -13.76 29.04
C ALA A 176 48.89 -13.76 30.58
N GLY A 177 48.14 -14.61 31.29
CA GLY A 177 48.10 -14.66 32.76
C GLY A 177 48.85 -15.82 33.41
N ALA A 178 49.63 -16.60 32.65
CA ALA A 178 50.37 -17.73 33.17
C ALA A 178 51.87 -17.62 32.82
N GLY A 179 52.66 -17.04 33.73
CA GLY A 179 54.12 -17.16 33.63
C GLY A 179 54.93 -16.11 34.40
N ALA A 180 55.38 -16.50 35.59
CA ALA A 180 56.63 -16.07 36.25
C ALA A 180 56.66 -14.72 37.00
N ALA A 181 56.39 -14.79 38.32
CA ALA A 181 57.14 -14.04 39.32
C ALA A 181 58.20 -14.98 39.93
N GLY A 182 59.48 -14.65 39.76
CA GLY A 182 60.62 -15.21 40.50
C GLY A 182 61.28 -14.10 41.34
N PRO A 183 61.85 -14.40 42.53
CA PRO A 183 62.34 -13.38 43.44
C PRO A 183 63.77 -12.90 43.14
N GLY A 184 64.15 -11.75 43.73
CA GLY A 184 65.44 -11.02 43.61
C GLY A 184 66.69 -11.84 43.99
N SER A 185 67.92 -11.33 43.96
CA SER A 185 68.53 -10.01 44.25
C SER A 185 69.61 -9.69 43.19
N ASP A 186 70.25 -8.52 43.02
CA ASP A 186 70.87 -7.58 43.96
C ASP A 186 71.04 -6.19 43.30
N ALA A 187 71.13 -5.16 44.14
CA ALA A 187 71.31 -3.74 43.83
C ALA A 187 72.80 -3.39 43.53
N PRO A 188 73.23 -2.11 43.47
CA PRO A 188 72.65 -0.87 42.92
C PRO A 188 73.65 -0.13 41.98
N ALA A 189 73.23 0.96 41.31
CA ALA A 189 73.84 2.30 41.44
C ALA A 189 73.55 3.28 40.27
N ALA A 190 73.38 4.54 40.67
CA ALA A 190 73.69 5.79 39.95
C ALA A 190 72.70 6.35 38.90
N ALA A 191 72.04 7.45 39.32
CA ALA A 191 71.57 8.57 38.49
C ALA A 191 72.80 9.38 37.95
N PRO A 192 72.67 10.53 37.25
CA PRO A 192 71.46 11.28 36.86
C PRO A 192 71.47 11.88 35.43
N GLY A 193 70.31 12.41 35.01
CA GLY A 193 70.26 13.81 34.56
C GLY A 193 69.79 14.13 33.14
N ARG A 194 68.95 15.18 33.13
CA ARG A 194 68.72 16.23 32.11
C ARG A 194 67.56 16.01 31.14
N ASP A 195 66.49 16.81 31.26
CA ASP A 195 66.27 18.17 30.68
C ASP A 195 66.04 18.06 29.15
N ALA A 196 65.11 18.74 28.48
CA ALA A 196 64.16 19.77 28.86
C ALA A 196 63.09 19.82 27.75
N SER A 197 61.93 20.36 28.14
CA SER A 197 60.93 21.09 27.34
C SER A 197 61.27 21.53 25.91
N ALA A 198 60.35 21.24 24.97
CA ALA A 198 59.49 22.22 24.29
C ALA A 198 58.37 21.51 23.54
#